data_AF-A0A2S2B4S2-F1
#
_entry.id   AF-A0A2S2B4S2-F1
#
_cell.length_a   1.000
_cell.length_b   1.000
_cell.length_c   1.000
_cell.angle_alpha   90.00
_cell.angle_beta   90.00
_cell.angle_gamma   90.00
#
_symmetry.space_group_name_H-M   'P 1'
#
loop_
_entity.id
_entity.type
_entity.pdbx_description
1 polymer ?
#
loop_
_entity_poly.entity_id
_entity_poly.type
_entity_poly.pdbx_seq_one_letter_code
_entity_poly.pdbx_strand_id
1 'polypeptide(L)'
;GPGGYGPGGSAPGASAAASAAAAISSPASTSRISSVASRLASGGPVNVSRLSSTLGSVVSQVQSSNPGASQCEVLLQALLELVSALLHVLGSANIGNVNYGASGQTSSMVSQAVNQLYG
;
A
#
# COMPACT_ATOMS: atom_id res chain seq x y z
N GLY A 1 32.07 23.83 -7.39
CA GLY A 1 30.99 24.56 -8.09
C GLY A 1 29.84 24.75 -7.13
N PRO A 2 29.18 25.92 -7.13
CA PRO A 2 28.03 26.18 -6.26
C PRO A 2 26.76 25.61 -6.90
N GLY A 3 25.98 24.84 -6.13
CA GLY A 3 24.76 24.18 -6.60
C GLY A 3 23.81 23.90 -5.44
N GLY A 4 23.16 24.96 -4.97
CA GLY A 4 21.82 24.98 -4.37
C GLY A 4 21.41 23.88 -3.39
N TYR A 5 21.67 24.10 -2.10
CA TYR A 5 20.82 23.61 -1.02
C TYR A 5 19.52 24.42 -1.05
N GLY A 6 18.47 23.87 -1.66
CA GLY A 6 17.11 24.41 -1.55
C GLY A 6 16.64 24.43 -0.09
N PRO A 7 15.74 25.35 0.28
CA PRO A 7 15.30 25.48 1.66
C PRO A 7 14.42 24.29 2.04
N GLY A 8 14.83 23.51 3.05
CA GLY A 8 14.02 22.45 3.67
C GLY A 8 14.16 21.07 3.02
N GLY A 9 15.32 20.41 3.22
CA GLY A 9 15.62 19.09 2.69
C GLY A 9 14.71 17.99 3.23
N SER A 10 13.60 17.75 2.53
CA SER A 10 12.88 16.49 2.60
C SER A 10 13.63 15.46 1.76
N ALA A 11 13.90 14.27 2.32
CA ALA A 11 14.54 13.17 1.59
C ALA A 11 13.82 12.90 0.26
N PRO A 12 14.51 12.42 -0.80
CA PRO A 12 13.83 12.06 -2.05
C PRO A 12 12.65 11.11 -1.76
N GLY A 13 11.43 11.54 -2.13
CA GLY A 13 10.20 10.81 -1.88
C GLY A 13 9.41 11.18 -0.61
N ALA A 14 9.96 12.01 0.29
CA ALA A 14 9.25 12.42 1.51
C ALA A 14 8.04 13.34 1.20
N SER A 15 8.09 14.14 0.15
CA SER A 15 6.93 14.90 -0.34
C SER A 15 5.83 13.97 -0.87
N ALA A 16 6.18 12.96 -1.66
CA ALA A 16 5.23 11.97 -2.16
C ALA A 16 4.61 11.12 -1.04
N ALA A 17 5.39 10.76 -0.02
CA ALA A 17 4.91 10.06 1.16
C ALA A 17 3.95 10.93 1.99
N ALA A 18 4.26 12.22 2.16
CA ALA A 18 3.38 13.17 2.84
C ALA A 18 2.06 13.37 2.08
N SER A 19 2.10 13.52 0.75
CA SER A 19 0.92 13.58 -0.11
C SER A 19 0.05 12.32 0.04
N ALA A 20 0.67 11.14 -0.05
CA ALA A 20 -0.03 9.86 0.08
C ALA A 20 -0.66 9.67 1.47
N ALA A 21 0.05 10.08 2.53
CA ALA A 21 -0.47 10.04 3.90
C ALA A 21 -1.65 10.99 4.09
N ALA A 22 -1.59 12.21 3.55
CA ALA A 22 -2.71 13.14 3.57
C ALA A 22 -3.92 12.59 2.80
N ALA A 23 -3.69 11.96 1.66
CA ALA A 23 -4.72 11.36 0.83
C ALA A 23 -5.46 10.20 1.53
N ILE A 24 -4.82 9.50 2.46
CA ILE A 24 -5.46 8.40 3.22
C ILE A 24 -6.65 8.85 4.07
N SER A 25 -6.64 10.09 4.56
CA SER A 25 -7.73 10.63 5.39
C SER A 25 -9.01 10.93 4.57
N SER A 26 -8.97 10.72 3.26
CA SER A 26 -10.07 11.02 2.36
C SER A 26 -11.18 9.95 2.40
N PRO A 27 -12.47 10.30 2.22
CA PRO A 27 -13.58 9.35 2.19
C PRO A 27 -13.43 8.25 1.13
N ALA A 28 -12.83 8.59 -0.01
CA ALA A 28 -12.54 7.64 -1.09
C ALA A 28 -11.55 6.55 -0.63
N SER A 29 -10.50 6.95 0.10
CA SER A 29 -9.50 6.05 0.67
C SER A 29 -10.13 5.13 1.72
N THR A 30 -11.00 5.65 2.60
CA THR A 30 -11.75 4.82 3.56
C THR A 30 -12.58 3.73 2.87
N SER A 31 -13.25 4.07 1.77
CA SER A 31 -14.07 3.12 1.00
C SER A 31 -13.22 2.01 0.35
N ARG A 32 -12.05 2.37 -0.19
CA ARG A 32 -11.09 1.41 -0.74
C ARG A 32 -10.49 0.52 0.35
N ILE A 33 -10.07 1.10 1.47
CA ILE A 33 -9.54 0.37 2.63
C ILE A 33 -10.53 -0.68 3.11
N SER A 34 -11.82 -0.33 3.27
CA SER A 34 -12.87 -1.27 3.69
C SER A 34 -13.07 -2.40 2.66
N SER A 35 -13.05 -2.06 1.37
CA SER A 35 -13.15 -3.04 0.28
C SER A 35 -11.96 -4.01 0.26
N VAL A 36 -10.75 -3.50 0.46
CA VAL A 36 -9.52 -4.30 0.54
C VAL A 36 -9.54 -5.18 1.78
N ALA A 37 -9.92 -4.64 2.94
CA ALA A 37 -10.04 -5.38 4.18
C ALA A 37 -11.02 -6.56 4.03
N SER A 38 -12.18 -6.33 3.40
CA SER A 38 -13.14 -7.39 3.10
C SER A 38 -12.53 -8.49 2.21
N ARG A 39 -11.82 -8.13 1.13
CA ARG A 39 -11.16 -9.10 0.23
C ARG A 39 -10.04 -9.88 0.92
N LEU A 40 -9.32 -9.24 1.84
CA LEU A 40 -8.25 -9.88 2.61
C LEU A 40 -8.83 -10.84 3.63
N ALA A 41 -9.85 -10.43 4.38
CA ALA A 41 -10.52 -11.24 5.40
C ALA A 41 -11.26 -12.44 4.78
N SER A 42 -11.92 -12.26 3.63
CA SER A 42 -12.70 -13.33 3.00
C SER A 42 -11.89 -14.28 2.14
N GLY A 43 -10.71 -13.87 1.66
CA GLY A 43 -10.10 -14.53 0.50
C GLY A 43 -9.16 -15.71 0.79
N GLY A 44 -9.14 -16.27 2.00
CA GLY A 44 -8.27 -17.41 2.33
C GLY A 44 -6.77 -17.03 2.38
N PRO A 45 -5.85 -18.02 2.27
CA PRO A 45 -4.42 -17.81 2.46
C PRO A 45 -3.83 -16.73 1.54
N VAL A 46 -2.95 -15.90 2.10
CA VAL A 46 -2.21 -14.88 1.36
C VAL A 46 -1.28 -15.55 0.35
N ASN A 47 -1.32 -15.11 -0.90
CA ASN A 47 -0.42 -15.54 -1.97
C ASN A 47 -0.12 -14.37 -2.93
N VAL A 48 0.92 -14.54 -3.73
CA VAL A 48 1.46 -13.50 -4.63
C VAL A 48 0.42 -13.00 -5.62
N SER A 49 -0.30 -13.89 -6.32
CA SER A 49 -1.27 -13.50 -7.35
C SER A 49 -2.43 -12.70 -6.79
N ARG A 50 -2.93 -13.07 -5.60
CA ARG A 50 -3.98 -12.32 -4.90
C ARG A 50 -3.50 -10.96 -4.42
N LEU A 51 -2.29 -10.91 -3.85
CA LEU A 51 -1.69 -9.64 -3.42
C LEU A 51 -1.49 -8.70 -4.61
N SER A 52 -0.93 -9.20 -5.71
CA SER A 52 -0.71 -8.42 -6.94
C SER A 52 -2.03 -7.92 -7.53
N SER A 53 -3.05 -8.78 -7.63
CA SER A 53 -4.38 -8.38 -8.14
C SER A 53 -5.09 -7.36 -7.23
N THR A 54 -4.94 -7.51 -5.91
CA THR A 54 -5.50 -6.57 -4.94
C THR A 54 -4.80 -5.21 -5.06
N LEU A 55 -3.46 -5.22 -5.08
CA LEU A 55 -2.66 -4.01 -5.24
C LEU A 55 -2.97 -3.33 -6.59
N GLY A 56 -3.13 -4.10 -7.67
CA GLY A 56 -3.45 -3.56 -9.00
C GLY A 56 -4.81 -2.91 -9.06
N SER A 57 -5.79 -3.48 -8.36
CA SER A 57 -7.11 -2.87 -8.17
C SER A 57 -7.01 -1.53 -7.43
N VAL A 58 -6.25 -1.49 -6.32
CA VAL A 58 -6.10 -0.26 -5.51
C VAL A 58 -5.36 0.81 -6.30
N VAL A 59 -4.22 0.46 -6.93
CA VAL A 59 -3.45 1.38 -7.79
C VAL A 59 -4.34 1.97 -8.88
N SER A 60 -5.13 1.15 -9.57
CA SER A 60 -6.04 1.62 -10.62
C SER A 60 -7.11 2.58 -10.07
N GLN A 61 -7.68 2.29 -8.90
CA GLN A 61 -8.68 3.15 -8.27
C GLN A 61 -8.08 4.46 -7.72
N VAL A 62 -6.86 4.42 -7.19
CA VAL A 62 -6.12 5.60 -6.72
C VAL A 62 -5.77 6.50 -7.90
N GLN A 63 -5.26 5.93 -9.01
CA GLN A 63 -5.01 6.66 -10.26
C GLN A 63 -6.27 7.35 -10.76
N SER A 64 -7.39 6.62 -10.81
CA SER A 64 -8.67 7.19 -11.25
C SER A 64 -9.20 8.29 -10.33
N SER A 65 -8.85 8.27 -9.04
CA SER A 65 -9.28 9.28 -8.07
C SER A 65 -8.39 10.52 -8.06
N ASN A 66 -7.14 10.40 -8.52
CA ASN A 66 -6.12 11.44 -8.49
C ASN A 66 -5.46 11.60 -9.87
N PRO A 67 -6.20 12.05 -10.89
CA PRO A 67 -5.62 12.30 -12.21
C PRO A 67 -4.53 13.38 -12.09
N GLY A 68 -3.29 13.02 -12.45
CA GLY A 68 -2.12 13.89 -12.36
C GLY A 68 -1.16 13.56 -11.21
N ALA A 69 -1.50 12.61 -10.34
CA ALA A 69 -0.56 12.08 -9.35
C ALA A 69 0.59 11.33 -10.02
N SER A 70 1.79 11.44 -9.44
CA SER A 70 2.94 10.68 -9.92
C SER A 70 2.75 9.19 -9.66
N GLN A 71 3.35 8.32 -10.49
CA GLN A 71 3.29 6.86 -10.27
C GLN A 71 3.82 6.46 -8.88
N CYS A 72 4.82 7.19 -8.36
CA CYS A 72 5.34 7.00 -7.02
C CYS A 72 4.31 7.36 -5.93
N GLU A 73 3.58 8.48 -6.07
CA GLU A 73 2.53 8.87 -5.11
C GLU A 73 1.39 7.86 -5.08
N VAL A 74 0.98 7.40 -6.26
CA VAL A 74 -0.07 6.39 -6.40
C VAL A 74 0.36 5.07 -5.77
N LEU A 75 1.60 4.63 -6.00
CA LEU A 75 2.13 3.42 -5.37
C LEU A 75 2.19 3.57 -3.85
N LEU A 76 2.73 4.68 -3.34
CA LEU A 76 2.80 4.93 -1.91
C LEU A 76 1.40 4.95 -1.27
N GLN A 77 0.44 5.62 -1.90
CA GLN A 77 -0.94 5.64 -1.41
C GLN A 77 -1.56 4.23 -1.43
N ALA A 78 -1.38 3.46 -2.51
CA ALA A 78 -1.91 2.11 -2.59
C ALA A 78 -1.30 1.17 -1.53
N LEU A 79 0.00 1.29 -1.27
CA LEU A 79 0.68 0.52 -0.21
C LEU A 79 0.18 0.92 1.18
N LEU A 80 0.02 2.21 1.45
CA LEU A 80 -0.50 2.67 2.73
C LEU A 80 -1.97 2.27 2.93
N GLU A 81 -2.80 2.29 1.88
CA GLU A 81 -4.18 1.79 1.93
C GLU A 81 -4.23 0.28 2.20
N LEU A 82 -3.32 -0.50 1.59
CA LEU A 82 -3.17 -1.94 1.87
C LEU A 82 -2.76 -2.19 3.33
N VAL A 83 -1.78 -1.47 3.86
CA VAL A 83 -1.35 -1.57 5.26
C VAL A 83 -2.49 -1.20 6.22
N SER A 84 -3.22 -0.13 5.92
CA SER A 84 -4.37 0.30 6.73
C SER A 84 -5.47 -0.76 6.76
N ALA A 85 -5.73 -1.42 5.63
CA ALA A 85 -6.68 -2.52 5.55
C ALA A 85 -6.21 -3.75 6.35
N LEU A 86 -4.93 -4.08 6.30
CA LEU A 86 -4.35 -5.16 7.12
C LEU A 86 -4.51 -4.88 8.62
N LEU A 87 -4.20 -3.65 9.06
CA LEU A 87 -4.40 -3.23 10.45
C LEU A 87 -5.87 -3.30 10.87
N HIS A 88 -6.79 -2.91 9.98
CA HIS A 88 -8.23 -3.01 10.23
C HIS A 88 -8.68 -4.47 10.43
N VAL A 89 -8.21 -5.38 9.57
CA VAL A 89 -8.49 -6.82 9.72
C VAL A 89 -7.93 -7.35 11.04
N LEU A 90 -6.67 -7.02 11.37
CA LEU A 90 -6.01 -7.44 12.61
C LEU A 90 -6.74 -6.92 13.85
N GLY A 91 -7.29 -5.70 13.82
CA GLY A 91 -8.04 -5.12 14.92
C GLY A 91 -9.32 -5.89 15.28
N SER A 92 -9.87 -6.67 14.34
CA SER A 92 -11.05 -7.52 14.54
C SER A 92 -10.73 -9.02 14.65
N ALA A 93 -9.49 -9.41 14.35
CA ALA A 93 -9.09 -10.81 14.26
C ALA A 93 -8.73 -11.38 15.64
N ASN A 94 -9.07 -12.65 15.85
CA ASN A 94 -8.52 -13.43 16.95
C ASN A 94 -7.14 -13.97 16.52
N ILE A 95 -6.07 -13.37 17.04
CA ILE A 95 -4.71 -13.72 16.66
C ILE A 95 -4.27 -14.97 17.43
N GLY A 96 -4.09 -16.07 16.70
CA GLY A 96 -3.53 -17.32 17.22
C GLY A 96 -1.99 -17.33 17.17
N ASN A 97 -1.41 -18.53 17.05
CA ASN A 97 0.04 -18.69 16.93
C ASN A 97 0.59 -18.00 15.66
N VAL A 98 1.60 -17.14 15.86
CA VAL A 98 2.33 -16.47 14.78
C VAL A 98 3.52 -17.33 14.35
N ASN A 99 3.61 -17.67 13.07
CA ASN A 99 4.77 -18.37 12.50
C ASN A 99 5.85 -17.36 12.09
N TYR A 100 6.75 -17.03 13.02
CA TYR A 100 7.86 -16.11 12.76
C TYR A 100 8.83 -16.65 11.69
N GLY A 101 9.00 -17.97 11.56
CA GLY A 101 9.85 -18.57 10.53
C GLY A 101 9.37 -18.30 9.10
N ALA A 102 8.07 -18.07 8.91
CA ALA A 102 7.47 -17.76 7.61
C ALA A 102 7.57 -16.27 7.23
N SER A 103 8.04 -15.39 8.13
CA SER A 103 8.07 -13.94 7.87
C SER A 103 8.95 -13.55 6.67
N GLY A 104 10.09 -14.23 6.47
CA GLY A 104 10.93 -14.05 5.28
C GLY A 104 10.23 -14.47 3.98
N GLN A 105 9.43 -15.54 4.03
CA GLN A 105 8.62 -15.99 2.90
C GLN A 105 7.53 -14.97 2.58
N THR A 106 6.80 -14.47 3.58
CA THR A 106 5.78 -13.43 3.40
C THR A 106 6.38 -12.14 2.83
N SER A 107 7.54 -11.71 3.31
CA SER A 107 8.27 -10.56 2.75
C SER A 107 8.62 -10.76 1.28
N SER A 108 9.10 -11.96 0.93
CA SER A 108 9.39 -12.33 -0.47
C SER A 108 8.12 -12.30 -1.35
N MET A 109 6.98 -12.73 -0.82
CA MET A 109 5.70 -12.68 -1.54
C MET A 109 5.26 -11.23 -1.81
N VAL A 110 5.41 -10.32 -0.85
CA VAL A 110 5.09 -8.89 -1.04
C VAL A 110 5.99 -8.29 -2.11
N SER A 111 7.30 -8.53 -2.04
CA SER A 111 8.26 -8.06 -3.05
C SER A 111 7.91 -8.58 -4.45
N GLN A 112 7.57 -9.87 -4.57
CA GLN A 112 7.14 -10.46 -5.85
C GLN A 112 5.83 -9.86 -6.35
N ALA A 113 4.86 -9.60 -5.48
CA ALA A 113 3.57 -9.02 -5.86
C ALA A 113 3.71 -7.59 -6.39
N VAL A 114 4.57 -6.78 -5.75
CA VAL A 114 4.90 -5.44 -6.23
C VAL A 114 5.68 -5.51 -7.54
N ASN A 115 6.64 -6.43 -7.66
CA ASN A 115 7.41 -6.60 -8.89
C ASN A 115 6.54 -7.09 -10.06
N GLN A 116 5.53 -7.94 -9.83
CA GLN A 116 4.58 -8.33 -10.87
C GLN A 116 3.69 -7.18 -11.36
N LEU A 117 3.58 -6.11 -10.57
CA LEU A 117 2.74 -4.96 -10.89
C LEU A 117 3.47 -3.93 -11.77
N TYR A 118 4.79 -3.81 -11.61
CA TYR A 118 5.63 -2.77 -12.22
C TYR A 118 6.77 -3.32 -13.09
N GLY A 119 6.98 -4.63 -13.08
CA GLY A 119 8.00 -5.33 -13.86
C GLY A 119 7.53 -5.73 -15.25
#